data_AF-A0A7C1IKL5-F1
#
_entry.id   AF-A0A7C1IKL5-F1
#
_cell.length_a   1.000
_cell.length_b   1.000
_cell.length_c   1.000
_cell.angle_alpha   90.00
_cell.angle_beta   90.00
_cell.angle_gamma   90.00
#
_symmetry.space_group_name_H-M   'P 1'
#
loop_
_entity.id
_entity.type
_entity.pdbx_description
1 polymer ?
#
loop_
_entity_poly.entity_id
_entity_poly.type
_entity_poly.pdbx_seq_one_letter_code
_entity_poly.pdbx_strand_id
1 'polypeptide(L)' 'MPQEYIVVHGARENNLKNIHLRIPKRKITIFTGVSGSGKSSIVFDTIAAESQRLLNENFSMFVRNFLPKYP' A
#
# COMPACT_ATOMS: atom_id res chain seq x y z
N MET A 1 -2.62 -18.48 -16.01
CA MET A 1 -2.04 -18.11 -14.72
C MET A 1 -3.14 -17.57 -13.81
N PRO A 2 -3.25 -18.01 -12.55
CA PRO A 2 -4.23 -17.45 -11.61
C PRO A 2 -3.91 -15.97 -11.31
N GLN A 3 -4.96 -15.17 -11.08
CA GLN A 3 -4.81 -13.76 -10.75
C GLN A 3 -4.35 -13.62 -9.28
N GLU A 4 -3.22 -12.94 -9.08
CA GLU A 4 -2.71 -12.60 -7.75
C GLU A 4 -3.19 -11.23 -7.28
N TYR A 5 -3.26 -11.04 -5.97
CA TYR A 5 -3.73 -9.80 -5.35
C TYR A 5 -2.78 -9.33 -4.24
N ILE A 6 -2.70 -8.02 -4.05
CA ILE A 6 -2.35 -7.42 -2.76
C ILE A 6 -3.65 -7.39 -1.96
N VAL A 7 -3.65 -7.95 -0.76
CA VAL A 7 -4.85 -8.08 0.06
C VAL A 7 -4.67 -7.26 1.33
N VAL A 8 -5.56 -6.30 1.54
CA VAL A 8 -5.58 -5.48 2.74
C VAL A 8 -6.83 -5.87 3.54
N HIS A 9 -6.63 -6.22 4.80
CA HIS A 9 -7.71 -6.58 5.71
C HIS A 9 -7.76 -5.63 6.89
N GLY A 10 -8.95 -5.10 7.18
CA GLY A 10 -9.21 -4.32 8.38
C GLY A 10 -8.42 -3.01 8.46
N ALA A 11 -8.19 -2.33 7.34
CA ALA A 11 -7.44 -1.08 7.34
C ALA A 11 -8.21 -0.01 8.15
N ARG A 12 -7.49 0.63 9.08
CA ARG A 12 -8.04 1.59 10.06
C ARG A 12 -7.21 2.88 10.16
N GLU A 13 -6.24 3.07 9.27
CA GLU A 13 -5.41 4.27 9.30
C GLU A 13 -6.25 5.54 9.08
N ASN A 14 -5.98 6.57 9.87
CA ASN A 14 -6.72 7.83 9.88
C ASN A 14 -8.25 7.64 10.00
N ASN A 15 -9.00 7.94 8.93
CA ASN A 15 -10.46 7.90 8.92
C ASN A 15 -11.02 6.62 8.27
N LEU A 16 -10.18 5.62 7.99
CA LEU A 16 -10.62 4.36 7.42
C LEU A 16 -11.43 3.54 8.42
N LYS A 17 -12.60 3.06 7.98
CA LYS A 17 -13.58 2.38 8.84
C LYS A 17 -13.50 0.86 8.68
N ASN A 18 -12.37 0.26 9.10
CA ASN A 18 -12.15 -1.19 9.06
C ASN A 18 -12.40 -1.79 7.65
N ILE A 19 -11.70 -1.26 6.65
CA ILE A 19 -11.95 -1.62 5.25
C ILE A 19 -11.20 -2.89 4.84
N HIS A 20 -11.76 -3.64 3.90
CA HIS A 20 -11.14 -4.81 3.28
C HIS A 20 -11.12 -4.64 1.76
N LEU A 21 -9.97 -4.84 1.11
CA LEU A 21 -9.84 -4.67 -0.33
C LEU A 21 -8.79 -5.60 -0.94
N ARG A 22 -8.97 -5.89 -2.23
CA ARG A 22 -8.07 -6.71 -3.05
C ARG A 22 -7.64 -5.92 -4.27
N ILE A 23 -6.34 -5.67 -4.40
CA ILE A 23 -5.76 -4.94 -5.53
C ILE A 23 -5.10 -5.96 -6.46
N PRO A 24 -5.50 -6.04 -7.74
CA PRO A 24 -4.90 -6.99 -8.66
C PRO A 24 -3.44 -6.63 -8.92
N LYS A 25 -2.54 -7.60 -8.70
CA LYS A 25 -1.13 -7.43 -9.07
C LYS A 25 -0.98 -7.31 -10.58
N ARG A 26 0.06 -6.58 -11.02
CA ARG A 26 0.42 -6.39 -12.45
C ARG A 26 -0.69 -5.71 -13.28
N LYS A 27 -1.46 -4.83 -12.63
CA LYS A 27 -2.49 -4.00 -13.25
C LYS A 27 -2.35 -2.56 -12.72
N ILE A 28 -2.74 -1.59 -13.53
CA ILE A 28 -2.88 -0.21 -13.09
C ILE A 28 -4.21 -0.12 -12.33
N THR A 29 -4.15 0.23 -11.05
CA THR A 29 -5.35 0.41 -10.20
C THR A 29 -5.47 1.89 -9.83
N ILE A 30 -6.64 2.47 -10.07
CA ILE A 30 -6.91 3.88 -9.79
C ILE A 30 -7.80 3.99 -8.56
N PHE A 31 -7.40 4.81 -7.59
CA PHE A 31 -8.22 5.18 -6.43
C PHE A 31 -8.86 6.54 -6.68
N THR A 32 -10.18 6.60 -6.71
CA THR A 32 -10.95 7.83 -6.95
C THR A 32 -12.07 8.01 -5.91
N GLY A 33 -12.62 9.22 -5.81
CA GLY A 33 -13.62 9.61 -4.81
C GLY A 33 -13.44 11.03 -4.28
N VAL A 34 -14.44 11.52 -3.54
CA VAL A 34 -14.50 12.89 -2.98
C VAL A 34 -13.34 13.19 -2.01
N SER A 35 -13.02 14.47 -1.81
CA SER A 35 -12.02 14.87 -0.80
C SER A 35 -12.38 14.30 0.58
N GLY A 36 -11.37 13.86 1.34
CA GLY A 36 -11.56 13.24 2.65
C GLY A 36 -12.10 11.81 2.64
N SER A 37 -12.33 11.17 1.48
CA SER A 37 -12.87 9.80 1.42
C SER A 37 -11.89 8.68 1.87
N GLY A 38 -10.66 9.01 2.25
CA GLY A 38 -9.65 8.05 2.72
C GLY A 38 -8.73 7.47 1.63
N LYS A 39 -8.76 7.97 0.38
CA LYS A 39 -7.89 7.49 -0.72
C LYS A 39 -6.41 7.54 -0.36
N SER A 40 -5.94 8.70 0.10
CA SER A 40 -4.54 8.90 0.47
C SER A 40 -4.15 8.00 1.65
N SER A 41 -5.06 7.79 2.60
CA SER A 41 -4.84 6.90 3.74
C SER A 41 -4.69 5.43 3.33
N ILE A 42 -5.38 4.99 2.28
CA ILE A 42 -5.20 3.65 1.73
C ILE A 42 -3.86 3.55 0.99
N VAL A 43 -3.60 4.49 0.07
CA VAL A 43 -2.47 4.39 -0.87
C VAL A 43 -1.14 4.65 -0.19
N PHE A 44 -1.02 5.77 0.52
CA PHE A 44 0.23 6.23 1.10
C PHE A 44 0.41 5.71 2.52
N ASP A 45 -0.54 6.02 3.41
CA ASP A 45 -0.38 5.75 4.84
C ASP A 45 -0.48 4.26 5.19
N THR A 46 -1.21 3.48 4.39
CA THR A 46 -1.34 2.03 4.60
C THR A 46 -0.41 1.23 3.67
N ILE A 47 -0.67 1.24 2.36
CA ILE A 47 -0.01 0.32 1.43
C ILE A 47 1.45 0.68 1.21
N ALA A 48 1.76 1.95 0.92
CA ALA A 48 3.13 2.36 0.67
C ALA A 48 4.00 2.26 1.94
N ALA A 49 3.48 2.70 3.09
CA ALA A 49 4.16 2.59 4.38
C ALA A 49 4.49 1.13 4.73
N GLU A 50 3.52 0.21 4.63
CA GLU A 50 3.76 -1.21 4.92
C GLU A 50 4.68 -1.86 3.90
N SER A 51 4.58 -1.49 2.62
CA SER A 51 5.51 -1.96 1.60
C SER A 51 6.93 -1.54 1.95
N GLN A 52 7.15 -0.28 2.31
CA GLN A 52 8.47 0.21 2.72
C GLN A 52 8.99 -0.52 3.97
N ARG A 53 8.15 -0.75 4.98
CA ARG A 53 8.51 -1.50 6.19
C ARG A 53 8.97 -2.92 5.84
N LEU A 54 8.21 -3.64 5.00
CA LEU A 54 8.53 -5.00 4.57
C LEU A 54 9.80 -5.06 3.72
N LEU A 55 10.02 -4.09 2.82
CA LEU A 55 11.26 -4.01 2.04
C LEU A 55 12.45 -3.75 2.98
N ASN A 56 12.30 -2.85 3.94
CA ASN A 56 13.32 -2.59 4.94
C ASN A 56 13.64 -3.87 5.72
N GLU A 57 12.65 -4.61 6.21
CA GLU A 57 12.88 -5.84 6.99
C GLU A 57 13.63 -6.94 6.20
N ASN A 58 13.33 -7.09 4.91
CA ASN A 58 13.84 -8.22 4.14
C ASN A 58 15.12 -7.93 3.34
N PHE A 59 15.50 -6.67 3.14
CA PHE A 59 16.70 -6.30 2.39
C PHE A 59 17.85 -5.85 3.28
N SER A 60 19.07 -6.21 2.87
CA SER A 60 20.30 -5.76 3.54
C SER A 60 20.45 -4.24 3.46
N MET A 61 21.19 -3.67 4.42
CA MET A 61 21.49 -2.22 4.45
C MET A 61 22.08 -1.70 3.13
N PHE A 62 22.87 -2.53 2.43
CA PHE A 62 23.42 -2.20 1.12
C PHE A 62 22.33 -1.98 0.07
N VAL A 63 21.35 -2.88 -0.02
CA VAL A 63 20.25 -2.78 -0.99
C VAL A 63 19.31 -1.61 -0.65
N ARG A 64 19.10 -1.34 0.64
CA ARG A 64 18.23 -0.24 1.10
C ARG A 64 18.68 1.13 0.58
N ASN A 65 19.98 1.36 0.39
CA ASN A 65 20.51 2.63 -0.14
C ASN A 65 20.07 2.92 -1.59
N PHE A 66 19.63 1.90 -2.32
CA PHE A 66 19.17 2.02 -3.71
C PHE A 66 17.64 1.97 -3.84
N LEU A 67 16.90 1.79 -2.73
CA LEU A 67 15.45 1.79 -2.78
C LEU A 67 14.92 3.20 -3.03
N PRO A 68 13.91 3.38 -3.89
CA PRO A 68 13.29 4.67 -4.13
C PRO A 68 12.68 5.20 -2.84
N LYS A 69 13.02 6.45 -2.49
CA LYS A 69 12.42 7.18 -1.36
C LYS A 69 11.23 7.96 -1.90
N TYR A 70 10.05 7.66 -1.39
CA TYR A 70 8.85 8.44 -1.66
C TYR A 70 8.68 9.50 -0.56
N PRO A 71 8.29 10.74 -0.93
CA PRO A 71 8.01 11.81 0.02
C PRO A 71 6.78 11.53 0.90
#